data_AF-A0A357V495-F1
#
_entry.id   AF-A0A357V495-F1
#
_cell.length_a   1.000
_cell.length_b   1.000
_cell.length_c   1.000
_cell.angle_alpha   90.00
_cell.angle_beta   90.00
_cell.angle_gamma   90.00
#
_symmetry.space_group_name_H-M   'P 1'
#
loop_
_entity.id
_entity.type
_entity.pdbx_description
1 polymer ?
#
loop_
_entity_poly.entity_id
_entity_poly.type
_entity_poly.pdbx_seq_one_letter_code
_entity_poly.pdbx_strand_id
1 'polypeptide(L)'
;MKITFANPALPAQGVVVVTATEDAKLSKSATVLDVKLGGAITRAAKAAKFKGKAGESLDLMAPDTKFERVVVVGLGKPDELKDLSLQEAGGRIYALLSGQGVAATVVLDAVEGAKLSAADMGAN
;
A
#
# COMPACT_ATOMS: atom_id res chain seq x y z
N MET A 1 15.91 12.11 -2.70
CA MET A 1 15.14 10.86 -2.94
C MET A 1 15.33 10.44 -4.38
N LYS A 2 15.50 9.15 -4.67
CA LYS A 2 15.54 8.61 -6.03
C LYS A 2 14.26 7.82 -6.27
N ILE A 3 13.46 8.21 -7.26
CA ILE A 3 12.21 7.55 -7.65
C ILE A 3 12.42 6.88 -9.00
N THR A 4 11.88 5.68 -9.19
CA THR A 4 11.92 4.95 -10.46
C THR A 4 10.57 4.31 -10.69
N PHE A 5 10.00 4.52 -11.87
CA PHE A 5 8.74 3.93 -12.28
C PHE A 5 9.01 2.64 -13.05
N ALA A 6 8.23 1.60 -12.76
CA ALA A 6 8.34 0.30 -13.39
C ALA A 6 6.93 -0.25 -13.66
N ASN A 7 6.84 -1.31 -14.46
CA ASN A 7 5.57 -1.97 -14.74
C ASN A 7 4.96 -2.51 -13.42
N PRO A 8 3.64 -2.43 -13.22
CA PRO A 8 3.01 -2.82 -11.96
C PRO A 8 3.16 -4.33 -11.74
N ALA A 9 4.15 -4.69 -10.93
CA ALA A 9 4.46 -6.06 -10.55
C ALA A 9 4.89 -6.08 -9.09
N LEU A 10 4.47 -7.11 -8.37
CA LEU A 10 4.95 -7.33 -7.01
C LEU A 10 6.45 -7.65 -7.03
N PRO A 11 7.27 -7.00 -6.20
CA PRO A 11 8.68 -7.34 -6.08
C PRO A 11 8.84 -8.76 -5.51
N ALA A 12 10.00 -9.36 -5.77
CA ALA A 12 10.32 -10.68 -5.24
C ALA A 12 10.79 -10.66 -3.76
N GLN A 13 11.23 -9.50 -3.25
CA GLN A 13 11.83 -9.32 -1.93
C GLN A 13 11.86 -7.86 -1.49
N GLY A 14 12.25 -7.60 -0.24
CA GLY A 14 12.51 -6.26 0.32
C GLY A 14 11.30 -5.61 0.98
N VAL A 15 11.28 -4.26 1.00
CA VAL A 15 10.17 -3.46 1.55
C VAL A 15 9.14 -3.20 0.47
N VAL A 16 7.89 -3.58 0.72
CA VAL A 16 6.78 -3.37 -0.22
C VAL A 16 5.67 -2.57 0.43
N VAL A 17 5.12 -1.62 -0.33
CA VAL A 17 3.95 -0.84 0.05
C VAL A 17 2.81 -1.23 -0.88
N VAL A 18 1.68 -1.60 -0.31
CA VAL A 18 0.44 -1.90 -1.02
C VAL A 18 -0.70 -1.05 -0.45
N THR A 19 -1.87 -1.10 -1.08
CA THR A 19 -2.99 -0.23 -0.72
C THR A 19 -4.24 -1.02 -0.32
N ALA A 20 -5.13 -0.36 0.41
CA ALA A 20 -6.45 -0.86 0.76
C ALA A 20 -7.45 0.31 0.75
N THR A 21 -8.71 0.04 0.44
CA THR A 21 -9.80 1.03 0.57
C THR A 21 -10.60 0.77 1.84
N GLU A 22 -11.62 1.59 2.07
CA GLU A 22 -12.51 1.45 3.24
C GLU A 22 -13.08 0.02 3.37
N ASP A 23 -13.46 -0.34 4.60
CA ASP A 23 -13.81 -1.70 5.03
C ASP A 23 -12.66 -2.72 4.95
N ALA A 24 -11.42 -2.21 5.01
CA ALA A 24 -10.19 -3.01 4.89
C ALA A 24 -10.13 -3.84 3.60
N LYS A 25 -10.74 -3.34 2.52
CA LYS A 25 -10.73 -4.00 1.22
C LYS A 25 -9.34 -3.88 0.60
N LEU A 26 -8.60 -4.98 0.61
CA LEU A 26 -7.25 -5.06 0.03
C LEU A 26 -7.29 -4.84 -1.49
N SER A 27 -6.29 -4.14 -2.01
CA SER A 27 -6.07 -4.04 -3.46
C SER A 27 -5.73 -5.41 -4.07
N LYS A 28 -5.72 -5.51 -5.41
CA LYS A 28 -5.40 -6.76 -6.12
C LYS A 28 -4.00 -7.26 -5.73
N SER A 29 -3.01 -6.37 -5.77
CA SER A 29 -1.63 -6.68 -5.37
C SER A 29 -1.51 -6.98 -3.88
N ALA A 30 -2.25 -6.27 -3.02
CA ALA A 30 -2.29 -6.56 -1.58
C ALA A 30 -2.88 -7.94 -1.28
N THR A 31 -3.92 -8.36 -2.01
CA THR A 31 -4.53 -9.69 -1.87
C THR A 31 -3.58 -10.80 -2.28
N VAL A 32 -2.90 -10.65 -3.43
CA VAL A 32 -1.89 -11.62 -3.89
C VAL A 32 -0.73 -11.72 -2.89
N LEU A 33 -0.31 -10.58 -2.34
CA LEU A 33 0.73 -10.54 -1.31
C LEU A 33 0.27 -11.23 -0.02
N ASP A 34 -0.95 -10.99 0.44
CA ASP A 34 -1.50 -11.63 1.64
C ASP A 34 -1.53 -13.15 1.53
N VAL A 35 -1.90 -13.69 0.36
CA VAL A 35 -1.83 -15.14 0.08
C VAL A 35 -0.40 -15.66 0.20
N LYS A 36 0.58 -14.96 -0.36
CA LYS A 36 2.01 -15.33 -0.24
C LYS A 36 2.52 -15.28 1.19
N LEU A 37 1.93 -14.44 2.04
CA LEU A 37 2.28 -14.28 3.45
C LEU A 37 1.40 -15.13 4.38
N GLY A 38 0.60 -16.06 3.86
CA GLY A 38 -0.26 -16.92 4.66
C GLY A 38 -1.30 -16.15 5.47
N GLY A 39 -1.92 -15.13 4.87
CA GLY A 39 -2.98 -14.33 5.49
C GLY A 39 -2.48 -13.36 6.58
N ALA A 40 -1.19 -13.04 6.62
CA ALA A 40 -0.60 -12.18 7.65
C ALA A 40 -1.16 -10.75 7.62
N ILE A 41 -1.41 -10.19 6.43
CA ILE A 41 -1.97 -8.83 6.27
C ILE A 41 -3.39 -8.81 6.80
N THR A 42 -4.22 -9.77 6.40
CA THR A 42 -5.61 -9.85 6.87
C THR A 42 -5.68 -10.05 8.39
N ARG A 43 -4.80 -10.88 8.97
CA ARG A 43 -4.71 -11.06 10.43
C ARG A 43 -4.28 -9.78 11.14
N ALA A 44 -3.26 -9.10 10.63
CA ALA A 44 -2.76 -7.85 11.18
C ALA A 44 -3.80 -6.73 11.09
N ALA A 45 -4.52 -6.62 9.97
CA ALA A 45 -5.58 -5.64 9.79
C ALA A 45 -6.71 -5.81 10.83
N LYS A 46 -7.13 -7.05 11.07
CA LYS A 46 -8.12 -7.37 12.12
C LYS A 46 -7.61 -7.03 13.52
N ALA A 47 -6.38 -7.41 13.84
CA ALA A 47 -5.77 -7.15 15.15
C ALA A 47 -5.61 -5.65 15.44
N ALA A 48 -5.17 -4.88 14.44
CA ALA A 48 -4.97 -3.44 14.54
C ALA A 48 -6.25 -2.61 14.35
N LYS A 49 -7.39 -3.26 14.09
CA LYS A 49 -8.66 -2.61 13.70
C LYS A 49 -8.51 -1.64 12.51
N PHE A 50 -7.59 -1.96 11.60
CA PHE A 50 -7.36 -1.20 10.38
C PHE A 50 -8.60 -1.28 9.50
N LYS A 51 -9.09 -0.13 9.03
CA LYS A 51 -10.29 -0.03 8.19
C LYS A 51 -9.98 0.44 6.78
N GLY A 52 -8.73 0.78 6.46
CA GLY A 52 -8.36 1.27 5.13
C GLY A 52 -8.83 2.68 4.84
N LYS A 53 -9.12 3.47 5.90
CA LYS A 53 -9.49 4.87 5.76
C LYS A 53 -8.31 5.69 5.24
N ALA A 54 -8.61 6.79 4.56
CA ALA A 54 -7.60 7.77 4.21
C ALA A 54 -6.90 8.23 5.49
N GLY A 55 -5.57 8.24 5.50
CA GLY A 55 -4.84 8.55 6.73
C GLY A 55 -4.79 7.39 7.74
N GLU A 56 -5.07 6.14 7.35
CA GLU A 56 -4.64 4.91 8.07
C GLU A 56 -3.49 4.16 7.36
N SER A 57 -2.60 3.54 8.14
CA SER A 57 -1.53 2.69 7.62
C SER A 57 -1.30 1.52 8.57
N LEU A 58 -1.02 0.35 8.01
CA LEU A 58 -0.64 -0.85 8.74
C LEU A 58 0.80 -1.22 8.36
N ASP A 59 1.67 -1.36 9.34
CA ASP A 59 3.08 -1.69 9.15
C ASP A 59 3.35 -3.08 9.76
N LEU A 60 3.85 -4.00 8.94
CA LEU A 60 4.00 -5.40 9.28
C LEU A 60 5.40 -5.89 8.93
N MET A 61 6.09 -6.49 9.91
CA MET A 61 7.30 -7.26 9.66
C MET A 61 6.91 -8.61 9.06
N ALA A 62 7.66 -9.07 8.05
CA ALA A 62 7.35 -10.31 7.32
C ALA A 62 8.44 -11.39 7.56
N PRO A 63 8.57 -11.91 8.81
CA PRO A 63 9.55 -12.94 9.13
C PRO A 63 9.31 -14.21 8.29
N ASP A 64 10.38 -14.97 8.07
CA ASP A 64 10.37 -16.22 7.28
C ASP A 64 9.97 -16.05 5.81
N THR A 65 10.11 -14.84 5.28
CA THR A 65 9.89 -14.53 3.86
C THR A 65 11.06 -13.75 3.27
N LYS A 66 11.03 -13.52 1.95
CA LYS A 66 11.98 -12.60 1.30
C LYS A 66 11.58 -11.13 1.47
N PHE A 67 10.38 -10.86 1.99
CA PHE A 67 9.95 -9.50 2.31
C PHE A 67 10.47 -9.14 3.70
N GLU A 68 11.05 -7.96 3.82
CA GLU A 68 11.54 -7.45 5.12
C GLU A 68 10.38 -6.79 5.87
N ARG A 69 9.57 -6.03 5.13
CA ARG A 69 8.49 -5.18 5.64
C ARG A 69 7.40 -5.04 4.60
N VAL A 70 6.16 -5.08 5.07
CA VAL A 70 4.96 -4.80 4.29
C VAL A 70 4.21 -3.66 4.93
N VAL A 71 3.99 -2.60 4.16
CA VAL A 71 3.16 -1.47 4.58
C VAL A 71 1.88 -1.49 3.75
N VAL A 72 0.73 -1.40 4.42
CA VAL A 72 -0.57 -1.22 3.77
C VAL A 72 -1.05 0.20 4.04
N VAL A 73 -1.32 0.97 3.00
CA VAL A 73 -1.83 2.34 3.10
C VAL A 73 -3.33 2.37 2.77
N GLY A 74 -4.11 2.95 3.67
CA GLY A 74 -5.53 3.19 3.47
C GLY A 74 -5.77 4.39 2.56
N LEU A 75 -6.53 4.16 1.48
CA LEU A 75 -6.90 5.16 0.50
C LEU A 75 -8.28 5.79 0.77
N GLY A 76 -9.05 5.24 1.71
CA GLY A 76 -10.42 5.70 1.99
C GLY A 76 -11.42 5.19 0.97
N LYS A 77 -12.47 5.97 0.73
CA LYS A 77 -13.52 5.59 -0.21
C LYS A 77 -13.08 5.80 -1.66
N PRO A 78 -13.35 4.85 -2.56
CA PRO A 78 -13.02 4.98 -3.98
C PRO A 78 -13.56 6.26 -4.64
N ASP A 79 -14.78 6.66 -4.33
CA ASP A 79 -15.47 7.81 -4.94
C ASP A 79 -15.01 9.17 -4.40
N GLU A 80 -14.39 9.18 -3.23
CA GLU A 80 -13.79 10.37 -2.60
C GLU A 80 -12.31 10.56 -2.95
N LEU A 81 -11.69 9.60 -3.66
CA LEU A 81 -10.29 9.71 -4.09
C LEU A 81 -10.07 10.88 -5.04
N LYS A 82 -9.13 11.75 -4.64
CA LYS A 82 -8.68 12.93 -5.38
C LYS A 82 -7.16 13.00 -5.36
N ASP A 83 -6.59 13.84 -6.21
CA ASP A 83 -5.15 14.11 -6.28
C ASP A 83 -4.53 14.39 -4.90
N LEU A 84 -5.18 15.26 -4.10
CA LEU A 84 -4.70 15.58 -2.75
C LEU A 84 -4.63 14.36 -1.84
N SER A 85 -5.62 13.46 -1.88
CA SER A 85 -5.65 12.26 -1.03
C SER A 85 -4.52 11.29 -1.39
N LEU A 86 -4.12 11.26 -2.67
CA LEU A 86 -2.99 10.46 -3.14
C LEU A 86 -1.65 11.09 -2.75
N GLN A 87 -1.52 12.41 -2.85
CA GLN A 87 -0.36 13.14 -2.37
C GLN A 87 -0.17 12.95 -0.86
N GLU A 88 -1.26 12.96 -0.08
CA GLU A 88 -1.24 12.64 1.35
C GLU A 88 -0.79 11.20 1.61
N ALA A 89 -1.27 10.24 0.82
CA ALA A 89 -0.84 8.85 0.90
C ALA A 89 0.68 8.71 0.59
N GLY A 90 1.17 9.35 -0.48
CA GLY A 90 2.59 9.37 -0.84
C GLY A 90 3.47 10.03 0.22
N GLY A 91 3.04 11.19 0.74
CA GLY A 91 3.72 11.90 1.83
C GLY A 91 3.82 11.05 3.09
N ARG A 92 2.80 10.24 3.38
CA ARG A 92 2.83 9.32 4.50
C ARG A 92 3.75 8.13 4.30
N ILE A 93 3.76 7.55 3.10
CA ILE A 93 4.73 6.50 2.75
C ILE A 93 6.14 7.02 2.99
N TYR A 94 6.41 8.25 2.56
CA TYR A 94 7.70 8.89 2.82
C TYR A 94 7.96 9.10 4.32
N ALA A 95 6.99 9.59 5.07
CA ALA A 95 7.15 9.81 6.52
C ALA A 95 7.45 8.49 7.26
N LEU A 96 6.84 7.38 6.85
CA LEU A 96 7.06 6.06 7.45
C LEU A 96 8.45 5.49 7.14
N LEU A 97 8.97 5.73 5.94
CA LEU A 97 10.15 5.02 5.43
C LEU A 97 11.43 5.86 5.35
N SER A 98 11.33 7.19 5.31
CA SER A 98 12.46 8.11 5.07
C SER A 98 13.59 7.98 6.09
N GLY A 99 13.27 7.73 7.35
CA GLY A 99 14.25 7.55 8.42
C GLY A 99 14.92 6.18 8.48
N GLN A 100 14.50 5.22 7.64
CA GLN A 100 14.93 3.83 7.76
C GLN A 100 16.07 3.46 6.80
N GLY A 101 16.39 4.32 5.81
CA GLY A 101 17.45 4.05 4.83
C GLY A 101 17.17 2.87 3.89
N VAL A 102 15.90 2.44 3.79
CA VAL A 102 15.47 1.30 2.99
C VAL A 102 15.01 1.72 1.58
N ALA A 103 15.22 0.84 0.60
CA ALA A 103 14.56 0.94 -0.70
C ALA A 103 13.19 0.26 -0.60
N ALA A 104 12.13 0.96 -1.00
CA ALA A 104 10.77 0.45 -0.96
C ALA A 104 10.12 0.50 -2.34
N THR A 105 9.33 -0.53 -2.64
CA THR A 105 8.52 -0.59 -3.86
C THR A 105 7.07 -0.28 -3.51
N VAL A 106 6.51 0.78 -4.10
CA VAL A 106 5.09 1.12 -3.96
C VAL A 106 4.31 0.49 -5.11
N VAL A 107 3.37 -0.38 -4.79
CA VAL A 107 2.51 -1.06 -5.76
C VAL A 107 1.12 -0.49 -5.65
N LEU A 108 0.74 0.27 -6.67
CA LEU A 108 -0.55 0.93 -6.78
C LEU A 108 -1.40 0.22 -7.84
N ASP A 109 -2.55 -0.31 -7.43
CA ASP A 109 -3.52 -0.89 -8.34
C ASP A 109 -4.58 0.13 -8.73
N ALA A 110 -5.23 -0.09 -9.88
CA ALA A 110 -6.46 0.63 -10.20
C ALA A 110 -7.51 0.38 -9.11
N VAL A 111 -8.10 1.45 -8.59
CA VAL A 111 -9.17 1.38 -7.61
C VAL A 111 -10.52 1.43 -8.34
N GLU A 112 -11.27 0.33 -8.27
CA GLU A 112 -12.61 0.27 -8.85
C GLU A 112 -13.52 1.29 -8.15
N GLY A 113 -14.16 2.16 -8.95
CA GLY A 113 -15.01 3.26 -8.45
C GLY A 113 -14.30 4.59 -8.27
N ALA A 114 -12.97 4.66 -8.43
CA ALA A 114 -12.24 5.92 -8.50
C ALA A 114 -12.44 6.61 -9.85
N LYS A 115 -12.45 7.94 -9.83
CA LYS A 115 -12.52 8.77 -11.06
C LYS A 115 -11.17 8.90 -11.77
N LEU A 116 -10.08 8.59 -11.07
CA LEU A 116 -8.70 8.68 -11.55
C LEU A 116 -8.27 7.33 -12.14
N SER A 117 -7.50 7.37 -13.23
CA SER A 117 -6.86 6.15 -13.74
C SER A 117 -5.70 5.74 -12.85
N ALA A 118 -5.26 4.47 -12.90
CA ALA A 118 -4.09 4.03 -12.14
C ALA A 118 -2.81 4.84 -12.46
N ALA A 119 -2.69 5.34 -13.70
CA ALA A 119 -1.58 6.19 -14.10
C ALA A 119 -1.64 7.57 -13.43
N ASP A 120 -2.82 8.19 -13.41
CA ASP A 120 -3.04 9.47 -12.71
C ASP A 120 -2.81 9.31 -11.21
N MET A 121 -3.25 8.17 -10.66
CA MET A 121 -3.06 7.87 -9.24
C MET A 121 -1.57 7.75 -8.87
N GLY A 122 -0.75 7.16 -9.74
CA GLY A 122 0.68 6.99 -9.51
C GLY A 122 1.54 8.21 -9.81
N ALA A 123 0.97 9.24 -10.45
CA ALA A 123 1.65 10.49 -10.76
C ALA A 123 1.55 11.55 -9.64
N ASN A 124 0.72 11.29 -8.64
CA ASN A 124 0.50 12.12 -7.45
C ASN A 124 1.36 11.65 -6.27
#